data_AF-A0A7S1QI91-F1
#
_entry.id   AF-A0A7S1QI91-F1
#
_cell.length_a   1.000
_cell.length_b   1.000
_cell.length_c   1.000
_cell.angle_alpha   90.00
_cell.angle_beta   90.00
_cell.angle_gamma   90.00
#
_symmetry.space_group_name_H-M   'P 1'
#
loop_
_entity.id
_entity.type
_entity.pdbx_description
1 polymer ?
#
loop_
_entity_poly.entity_id
_entity_poly.type
_entity_poly.pdbx_seq_one_letter_code
_entity_poly.pdbx_strand_id
1 'polypeptide(L)'
;ESGLPDGRIRLHRYGEPQLEADYPGLVELREKLPNGPLDIPGKGGLRSMAWMFHGEPLAHWLRSLEDSDAYTFAWVMEDDVGYSGSMAELVRAYAADPHDLVSGRWISTPAPREPPKGPRFTGGWYWYYDVTDAFDRKVPPENRCITEEHVQRMSFRLLREVERWCREGVSTVSELLVPTVACMSGMMVKPLREEHIGDPFHYESRVEEVDWQRIRASGESPGRLYHALKF
;
A
#
# COMPACT_ATOMS: atom_id res chain seq x y z
N GLU A 1 -25.10 12.11 -3.09
CA GLU A 1 -25.08 11.77 -4.52
C GLU A 1 -23.71 12.12 -5.09
N SER A 2 -22.88 11.12 -5.38
CA SER A 2 -21.58 11.34 -6.00
C SER A 2 -21.82 11.75 -7.45
N GLY A 3 -21.69 13.05 -7.76
CA GLY A 3 -21.84 13.64 -9.09
C GLY A 3 -20.79 13.21 -10.12
N LEU A 4 -20.35 11.95 -10.07
CA LEU A 4 -19.53 11.35 -11.11
C LEU A 4 -20.45 10.92 -12.25
N PRO A 5 -20.18 11.33 -13.50
CA PRO A 5 -20.99 10.93 -14.65
C PRO A 5 -21.14 9.41 -14.70
N ASP A 6 -22.36 8.93 -14.91
CA ASP A 6 -22.66 7.51 -15.12
C ASP A 6 -21.66 6.90 -16.11
N GLY A 7 -20.97 5.83 -15.69
CA GLY A 7 -20.02 5.09 -16.51
C GLY A 7 -18.53 5.38 -16.32
N ARG A 8 -18.11 6.24 -15.37
CA ARG A 8 -16.67 6.49 -15.10
C ARG A 8 -16.04 5.64 -14.01
N ILE A 9 -16.83 4.93 -13.20
CA ILE A 9 -16.30 4.00 -12.20
C ILE A 9 -16.30 2.60 -12.81
N ARG A 10 -15.10 2.03 -12.95
CA ARG A 10 -14.93 0.62 -13.31
C ARG A 10 -14.57 -0.14 -12.05
N LEU A 11 -15.34 -1.17 -11.74
CA LEU A 11 -15.07 -2.02 -10.60
C LEU A 11 -14.35 -3.29 -11.07
N HIS A 12 -13.07 -3.41 -10.69
CA HIS A 12 -12.33 -4.65 -10.83
C HIS A 12 -12.59 -5.53 -9.61
N ARG A 13 -13.18 -6.71 -9.81
CA ARG A 13 -13.45 -7.66 -8.73
C ARG A 13 -12.51 -8.85 -8.86
N TYR A 14 -11.99 -9.30 -7.74
CA TYR A 14 -11.20 -10.52 -7.60
C TYR A 14 -11.55 -11.19 -6.28
N GLY A 15 -11.24 -12.48 -6.17
CA GLY A 15 -11.39 -13.25 -4.92
C GLY A 15 -10.07 -13.90 -4.53
N GLU A 16 -9.97 -14.34 -3.28
CA GLU A 16 -8.77 -15.03 -2.77
C GLU A 16 -8.40 -16.28 -3.59
N PRO A 17 -9.34 -17.16 -4.00
CA PRO A 17 -8.98 -18.32 -4.83
C PRO A 17 -8.35 -17.94 -6.17
N GLN A 18 -8.75 -16.80 -6.75
CA GLN A 18 -8.17 -16.30 -7.99
C GLN A 18 -6.75 -15.78 -7.75
N LEU A 19 -6.55 -14.98 -6.70
CA LEU A 19 -5.21 -14.49 -6.34
C LEU A 19 -4.25 -15.63 -6.00
N GLU A 20 -4.70 -16.66 -5.27
CA GLU A 20 -3.88 -17.83 -4.96
C GLU A 20 -3.50 -18.61 -6.22
N ALA A 21 -4.42 -18.74 -7.18
CA ALA A 21 -4.14 -19.42 -8.44
C ALA A 21 -3.15 -18.64 -9.31
N ASP A 22 -3.25 -17.30 -9.33
CA ASP A 22 -2.35 -16.43 -10.10
C ASP A 22 -0.99 -16.20 -9.43
N TYR A 23 -0.93 -16.23 -8.10
CA TYR A 23 0.26 -15.87 -7.30
C TYR A 23 0.53 -16.91 -6.19
N PRO A 24 1.25 -18.00 -6.52
CA PRO A 24 1.55 -19.07 -5.56
C PRO A 24 2.32 -18.63 -4.31
N GLY A 25 3.08 -17.52 -4.38
CA GLY A 25 3.77 -16.94 -3.23
C GLY A 25 2.84 -16.54 -2.08
N LEU A 26 1.57 -16.26 -2.38
CA LEU A 26 0.57 -15.97 -1.36
C LEU A 26 0.18 -17.19 -0.52
N VAL A 27 0.13 -18.37 -1.16
CA VAL A 27 -0.15 -19.64 -0.46
C VAL A 27 1.00 -19.96 0.50
N GLU A 28 2.23 -19.77 0.05
CA GLU A 28 3.43 -19.96 0.87
C GLU A 28 3.43 -19.02 2.09
N LEU A 29 3.17 -17.73 1.90
CA LEU A 29 3.11 -16.76 2.99
C LEU A 29 2.01 -17.10 3.99
N ARG A 30 0.83 -17.50 3.50
CA ARG A 30 -0.27 -17.94 4.35
C ARG A 30 0.14 -19.09 5.27
N GLU A 31 0.90 -20.05 4.76
CA GLU A 31 1.36 -21.23 5.52
C GLU A 31 2.47 -20.88 6.53
N LYS A 32 3.26 -19.84 6.25
CA LYS A 32 4.36 -19.37 7.12
C LYS A 32 3.90 -18.54 8.31
N LEU A 33 2.75 -17.87 8.22
CA LEU A 33 2.29 -16.99 9.28
C LEU A 33 1.93 -17.82 10.53
N PRO A 34 2.54 -17.51 11.70
CA PRO A 34 2.55 -18.40 12.88
C PRO A 34 1.16 -18.66 13.49
N ASN A 35 0.17 -17.82 13.19
CA ASN A 35 -1.20 -17.95 13.68
C ASN A 35 -2.18 -18.33 12.55
N GLY A 36 -1.66 -18.90 11.46
CA GLY A 36 -2.35 -18.93 10.17
C GLY A 36 -2.34 -17.55 9.53
N PRO A 37 -2.97 -17.38 8.35
CA PRO A 37 -3.24 -16.02 7.92
C PRO A 37 -4.08 -15.39 9.05
N LEU A 38 -3.93 -14.09 9.26
CA LEU A 38 -5.01 -13.24 9.77
C LEU A 38 -5.05 -12.85 11.27
N ASP A 39 -4.30 -13.45 12.19
CA ASP A 39 -4.29 -12.97 13.61
C ASP A 39 -3.18 -11.96 13.87
N ILE A 40 -3.54 -10.67 13.87
CA ILE A 40 -2.71 -9.61 14.45
C ILE A 40 -2.74 -9.82 15.96
N PRO A 41 -1.60 -10.07 16.63
CA PRO A 41 -1.59 -10.38 18.05
C PRO A 41 -2.35 -9.32 18.86
N GLY A 42 -3.37 -9.78 19.59
CA GLY A 42 -4.20 -8.93 20.44
C GLY A 42 -5.37 -8.22 19.74
N LYS A 43 -5.58 -8.38 18.43
CA LYS A 43 -6.77 -7.87 17.73
C LYS A 43 -7.81 -8.95 17.42
N GLY A 44 -7.41 -10.21 17.27
CA GLY A 44 -8.30 -11.32 16.96
C GLY A 44 -9.02 -11.22 15.61
N GLY A 45 -9.53 -12.35 15.14
CA GLY A 45 -10.38 -12.43 13.94
C GLY A 45 -9.61 -12.62 12.64
N LEU A 46 -10.27 -13.28 11.69
CA LEU A 46 -9.77 -13.60 10.37
C LEU A 46 -9.94 -12.37 9.42
N ARG A 47 -8.87 -11.60 9.18
CA ARG A 47 -8.67 -10.64 8.06
C ARG A 47 -8.76 -11.32 6.68
N SER A 48 -8.74 -10.59 5.58
CA SER A 48 -8.60 -11.19 4.25
C SER A 48 -7.13 -11.17 3.81
N MET A 49 -6.76 -12.02 2.85
CA MET A 49 -5.47 -11.91 2.18
C MET A 49 -5.30 -10.56 1.48
N ALA A 50 -6.39 -9.98 0.96
CA ALA A 50 -6.37 -8.65 0.35
C ALA A 50 -6.00 -7.53 1.34
N TRP A 51 -6.18 -7.75 2.66
CA TRP A 51 -5.72 -6.82 3.70
C TRP A 51 -4.22 -6.95 4.00
N MET A 52 -3.62 -8.12 3.75
CA MET A 52 -2.21 -8.36 4.04
C MET A 52 -1.31 -8.18 2.82
N PHE A 53 -1.81 -8.41 1.60
CA PHE A 53 -1.00 -8.50 0.40
C PHE A 53 -1.50 -7.48 -0.62
N HIS A 54 -0.74 -6.39 -0.78
CA HIS A 54 -1.16 -5.28 -1.62
C HIS A 54 -0.58 -5.33 -3.04
N GLY A 55 0.55 -6.01 -3.24
CA GLY A 55 1.19 -6.12 -4.55
C GLY A 55 0.38 -6.94 -5.55
N GLU A 56 -0.12 -8.09 -5.13
CA GLU A 56 -0.81 -9.06 -5.98
C GLU A 56 -2.16 -8.54 -6.49
N PRO A 57 -3.01 -7.89 -5.66
CA PRO A 57 -4.17 -7.15 -6.16
C PRO A 57 -3.83 -6.11 -7.23
N LEU A 58 -2.76 -5.34 -7.05
CA LEU A 58 -2.33 -4.32 -8.02
C LEU A 58 -1.84 -4.96 -9.32
N ALA A 59 -1.05 -6.02 -9.22
CA ALA A 59 -0.60 -6.82 -10.36
C ALA A 59 -1.80 -7.43 -11.11
N HIS A 60 -2.79 -7.95 -10.37
CA HIS A 60 -4.00 -8.53 -10.93
C HIS A 60 -4.87 -7.46 -11.62
N TRP A 61 -4.99 -6.27 -11.03
CA TRP A 61 -5.66 -5.12 -11.66
C TRP A 61 -4.94 -4.69 -12.94
N LEU A 62 -3.61 -4.54 -12.91
CA LEU A 62 -2.82 -4.16 -14.09
C LEU A 62 -3.06 -5.11 -15.27
N ARG A 63 -3.07 -6.42 -15.01
CA ARG A 63 -3.33 -7.47 -16.02
C ARG A 63 -4.74 -7.42 -16.61
N SER A 64 -5.69 -6.82 -15.90
CA SER A 64 -7.08 -6.67 -16.37
C SER A 64 -7.27 -5.51 -17.36
N LEU A 65 -6.28 -4.63 -17.50
CA LEU A 65 -6.36 -3.49 -18.41
C LEU A 65 -6.15 -3.95 -19.85
N GLU A 66 -7.07 -3.58 -20.73
CA GLU A 66 -6.97 -3.85 -22.18
C GLU A 66 -5.80 -3.10 -22.81
N ASP A 67 -5.54 -1.87 -22.37
CA ASP A 67 -4.45 -1.02 -22.82
C ASP A 67 -3.79 -0.35 -21.60
N SER A 68 -2.78 -1.02 -21.05
CA SER A 68 -2.00 -0.47 -19.93
C SER A 68 -1.03 0.65 -20.36
N ASP A 69 -0.70 0.75 -21.66
CA ASP A 69 0.20 1.79 -22.18
C ASP A 69 -0.50 3.16 -22.31
N ALA A 70 -1.83 3.18 -22.25
CA ALA A 70 -2.62 4.42 -22.19
C ALA A 70 -2.40 5.26 -20.91
N TYR A 71 -1.73 4.70 -19.89
CA TYR A 71 -1.56 5.33 -18.59
C TYR A 71 -0.08 5.54 -18.24
N THR A 72 0.22 6.67 -17.59
CA THR A 72 1.59 6.99 -17.14
C THR A 72 1.83 6.61 -15.68
N PHE A 73 0.81 6.74 -14.84
CA PHE A 73 0.83 6.40 -13.43
C PHE A 73 -0.56 6.05 -12.92
N ALA A 74 -0.63 5.41 -11.75
CA ALA A 74 -1.84 5.17 -10.99
C ALA A 74 -1.71 5.76 -9.58
N TRP A 75 -2.84 6.18 -9.01
CA TRP A 75 -2.96 6.40 -7.57
C TRP A 75 -3.60 5.17 -6.93
N VAL A 76 -3.00 4.70 -5.85
CA VAL A 76 -3.49 3.62 -4.99
C VAL A 76 -3.78 4.24 -3.63
N MET A 77 -5.00 4.04 -3.14
CA MET A 77 -5.46 4.59 -1.87
C MET A 77 -6.26 3.52 -1.13
N GLU A 78 -6.03 3.40 0.18
CA GLU A 78 -6.93 2.67 1.07
C GLU A 78 -8.29 3.37 1.16
N ASP A 79 -9.33 2.61 1.49
CA ASP A 79 -10.72 3.09 1.52
C ASP A 79 -11.01 4.02 2.70
N ASP A 80 -10.14 4.02 3.72
CA ASP A 80 -10.18 4.90 4.89
C ASP A 80 -9.26 6.11 4.78
N VAL A 81 -8.84 6.47 3.57
CA VAL A 81 -8.13 7.74 3.29
C VAL A 81 -9.13 8.85 2.99
N GLY A 82 -8.95 9.98 3.68
CA GLY A 82 -9.64 11.23 3.39
C GLY A 82 -8.78 12.21 2.63
N TYR A 83 -9.35 12.92 1.65
CA TYR A 83 -8.73 14.09 1.04
C TYR A 83 -9.63 15.32 1.17
N SER A 84 -9.14 16.39 1.80
CA SER A 84 -9.92 17.60 2.09
C SER A 84 -10.06 18.55 0.88
N GLY A 85 -9.35 18.28 -0.23
CA GLY A 85 -9.40 19.08 -1.45
C GLY A 85 -10.00 18.34 -2.66
N SER A 86 -9.72 18.86 -3.86
CA SER A 86 -10.15 18.22 -5.10
C SER A 86 -9.16 17.14 -5.54
N MET A 87 -9.60 15.88 -5.68
CA MET A 87 -8.74 14.80 -6.18
C MET A 87 -8.10 15.15 -7.53
N ALA A 88 -8.79 15.92 -8.38
CA ALA A 88 -8.24 16.39 -9.65
C ALA A 88 -7.04 17.35 -9.46
N GLU A 89 -7.04 18.17 -8.40
CA GLU A 89 -5.90 19.03 -8.05
C GLU A 89 -4.73 18.20 -7.55
N LEU A 90 -4.97 17.21 -6.69
CA LEU A 90 -3.94 16.28 -6.25
C LEU A 90 -3.30 15.57 -7.45
N VAL A 91 -4.10 14.99 -8.35
CA VAL A 91 -3.59 14.32 -9.56
C VAL A 91 -2.78 15.28 -10.43
N ARG A 92 -3.28 16.51 -10.66
CA ARG A 92 -2.54 17.53 -11.43
C ARG A 92 -1.22 17.91 -10.78
N ALA A 93 -1.17 18.02 -9.45
CA ALA A 93 0.03 18.39 -8.73
C ALA A 93 1.20 17.41 -8.95
N TYR A 94 0.91 16.14 -9.22
CA TYR A 94 1.90 15.08 -9.48
C TYR A 94 1.93 14.57 -10.92
N ALA A 95 1.18 15.19 -11.84
CA ALA A 95 1.05 14.70 -13.22
C ALA A 95 2.39 14.67 -13.97
N ALA A 96 3.24 15.66 -13.73
CA ALA A 96 4.58 15.78 -14.32
C ALA A 96 5.69 15.25 -13.38
N ASP A 97 5.35 14.57 -12.28
CA ASP A 97 6.36 14.06 -11.36
C ASP A 97 7.10 12.87 -11.99
N PRO A 98 8.43 12.94 -12.16
CA PRO A 98 9.18 11.89 -12.83
C PRO A 98 9.39 10.64 -11.95
N HIS A 99 9.13 10.72 -10.64
CA HIS A 99 9.39 9.62 -9.73
C HIS A 99 8.45 8.44 -10.01
N ASP A 100 8.97 7.23 -9.84
CA ASP A 100 8.21 6.00 -10.01
C ASP A 100 7.33 5.70 -8.80
N LEU A 101 7.81 6.05 -7.60
CA LEU A 101 7.03 5.94 -6.36
C LEU A 101 6.98 7.29 -5.65
N VAL A 102 5.76 7.76 -5.40
CA VAL A 102 5.47 8.79 -4.41
C VAL A 102 4.63 8.15 -3.32
N SER A 103 5.12 8.14 -2.09
CA SER A 103 4.50 7.44 -0.96
C SER A 103 4.57 8.31 0.29
N GLY A 104 3.79 8.05 1.35
CA GLY A 104 3.53 8.90 2.53
C GLY A 104 4.58 9.94 2.97
N ARG A 105 5.02 9.89 4.23
CA ARG A 105 5.99 10.85 4.78
C ARG A 105 7.44 10.44 4.58
N TRP A 106 7.71 9.16 4.46
CA TRP A 106 9.06 8.61 4.46
C TRP A 106 9.13 7.30 3.69
N ILE A 107 10.35 6.97 3.29
CA ILE A 107 10.74 5.65 2.77
C ILE A 107 12.01 5.30 3.54
N SER A 108 12.04 4.14 4.18
CA SER A 108 13.15 3.77 5.07
C SER A 108 13.44 2.29 5.03
N THR A 109 14.66 1.91 5.43
CA THR A 109 14.99 0.51 5.72
C THR A 109 14.39 0.13 7.06
N PRO A 110 13.51 -0.89 7.14
CA PRO A 110 12.91 -1.29 8.40
C PRO A 110 13.99 -1.85 9.33
N ALA A 111 13.86 -1.56 10.62
CA ALA A 111 14.65 -2.27 11.62
C ALA A 111 14.15 -3.72 11.73
N PRO A 112 15.06 -4.71 11.77
CA PRO A 112 14.69 -6.11 11.97
C PRO A 112 13.93 -6.26 13.28
N ARG A 113 12.90 -7.10 13.25
CA ARG A 113 12.16 -7.47 14.46
C ARG A 113 13.09 -8.26 15.38
N GLU A 114 13.29 -7.81 16.61
CA GLU A 114 13.95 -8.66 17.59
C GLU A 114 13.02 -9.84 17.92
N PRO A 115 13.56 -11.06 18.13
CA PRO A 115 12.76 -12.16 18.63
C PRO A 115 12.07 -11.72 19.93
N PRO A 116 10.79 -12.09 20.14
CA PRO A 116 10.06 -11.65 21.33
C PRO A 116 10.80 -12.06 22.60
N LYS A 117 11.22 -11.08 23.40
CA LYS A 117 11.74 -11.31 24.76
C LYS A 117 10.54 -11.43 25.71
N GLY A 118 9.96 -12.64 25.80
CA GLY A 118 8.77 -12.90 26.62
C GLY A 118 7.45 -12.51 25.93
N PRO A 119 6.36 -12.19 26.65
CA PRO A 119 5.03 -11.91 26.07
C PRO A 119 4.93 -10.54 25.38
N ARG A 120 6.05 -9.82 25.21
CA ARG A 120 6.09 -8.49 24.61
C ARG A 120 7.00 -8.52 23.39
N PHE A 121 6.49 -8.06 22.26
CA PHE A 121 7.30 -7.82 21.07
C PHE A 121 8.18 -6.60 21.32
N THR A 122 9.50 -6.76 21.16
CA THR A 122 10.49 -5.75 21.52
C THR A 122 11.06 -5.10 20.26
N GLY A 123 10.37 -4.09 19.73
CA GLY A 123 10.87 -3.22 18.65
C GLY A 123 10.98 -3.85 17.26
N GLY A 124 11.17 -3.00 16.26
CA GLY A 124 11.28 -3.38 14.85
C GLY A 124 9.94 -3.50 14.12
N TRP A 125 9.99 -3.63 12.80
CA TRP A 125 8.78 -3.73 11.98
C TRP A 125 8.18 -5.14 12.09
N TYR A 126 6.89 -5.23 12.41
CA TYR A 126 6.25 -6.49 12.78
C TYR A 126 6.36 -7.55 11.68
N TRP A 127 6.21 -7.14 10.41
CA TRP A 127 6.15 -8.01 9.23
C TRP A 127 7.53 -8.28 8.60
N TYR A 128 8.63 -7.95 9.29
CA TYR A 128 9.98 -7.95 8.70
C TYR A 128 10.38 -9.26 8.04
N TYR A 129 9.99 -10.40 8.62
CA TYR A 129 10.31 -11.74 8.12
C TYR A 129 9.14 -12.42 7.40
N ASP A 130 8.00 -11.73 7.27
CA ASP A 130 6.80 -12.28 6.63
C ASP A 130 6.88 -12.08 5.10
N VAL A 131 7.86 -12.78 4.51
CA VAL A 131 8.24 -12.74 3.09
C VAL A 131 8.34 -14.15 2.50
N THR A 132 8.15 -14.28 1.18
CA THR A 132 8.38 -15.58 0.52
C THR A 132 9.86 -15.93 0.50
N ASP A 133 10.18 -17.22 0.33
CA ASP A 133 11.55 -17.69 0.14
C ASP A 133 12.16 -17.09 -1.14
N ALA A 134 11.35 -16.86 -2.17
CA ALA A 134 11.78 -16.19 -3.38
C ALA A 134 12.18 -14.73 -3.11
N PHE A 135 11.42 -14.01 -2.28
CA PHE A 135 11.79 -12.67 -1.82
C PHE A 135 13.07 -12.70 -1.00
N ASP A 136 13.17 -13.59 -0.02
CA ASP A 136 14.33 -13.68 0.89
C ASP A 136 15.64 -13.97 0.13
N ARG A 137 15.59 -14.83 -0.90
CA ARG A 137 16.72 -15.07 -1.81
C ARG A 137 17.07 -13.88 -2.68
N LYS A 138 16.07 -13.10 -3.11
CA LYS A 138 16.25 -12.00 -4.06
C LYS A 138 16.66 -10.70 -3.37
N VAL A 139 16.18 -10.46 -2.16
CA VAL A 139 16.37 -9.21 -1.40
C VAL A 139 16.92 -9.52 0.00
N PRO A 140 18.23 -9.28 0.21
CA PRO A 140 18.83 -9.33 1.53
C PRO A 140 18.11 -8.41 2.53
N PRO A 141 18.05 -8.78 3.82
CA PRO A 141 17.32 -8.01 4.84
C PRO A 141 17.69 -6.52 4.92
N GLU A 142 18.96 -6.16 4.69
CA GLU A 142 19.48 -4.79 4.69
C GLU A 142 18.99 -3.93 3.51
N ASN A 143 18.52 -4.57 2.43
CA ASN A 143 18.03 -3.90 1.22
C ASN A 143 16.51 -3.77 1.20
N ARG A 144 15.83 -4.25 2.24
CA ARG A 144 14.38 -4.10 2.40
C ARG A 144 14.04 -2.63 2.64
N CYS A 145 12.92 -2.18 2.07
CA CYS A 145 12.42 -0.83 2.24
C CYS A 145 10.93 -0.89 2.62
N ILE A 146 10.51 -0.01 3.52
CA ILE A 146 9.10 0.19 3.90
C ILE A 146 8.71 1.65 3.71
N THR A 147 7.42 1.90 3.58
CA THR A 147 6.83 3.23 3.48
C THR A 147 5.38 3.19 3.97
N GLU A 148 4.82 4.34 4.32
CA GLU A 148 3.38 4.48 4.56
C GLU A 148 2.58 4.19 3.26
N GLU A 149 1.87 3.05 3.20
CA GLU A 149 1.27 2.54 1.96
C GLU A 149 -0.17 2.97 1.67
N HIS A 150 -0.85 3.57 2.65
CA HIS A 150 -2.26 3.96 2.54
C HIS A 150 -2.53 4.92 1.38
N VAL A 151 -1.53 5.69 0.93
CA VAL A 151 -1.63 6.55 -0.26
C VAL A 151 -0.34 6.53 -1.07
N GLN A 152 -0.42 6.04 -2.30
CA GLN A 152 0.73 5.93 -3.20
C GLN A 152 0.40 6.37 -4.62
N ARG A 153 1.33 7.05 -5.28
CA ARG A 153 1.37 7.19 -6.74
C ARG A 153 2.46 6.27 -7.27
N MET A 154 2.11 5.40 -8.21
CA MET A 154 3.02 4.48 -8.85
C MET A 154 3.08 4.73 -10.36
N SER A 155 4.27 4.83 -10.94
CA SER A 155 4.43 4.79 -12.39
C SER A 155 4.00 3.42 -12.94
N PHE A 156 3.56 3.38 -14.19
CA PHE A 156 3.26 2.08 -14.83
C PHE A 156 4.51 1.22 -15.01
N ARG A 157 5.70 1.85 -15.06
CA ARG A 157 6.99 1.13 -15.01
C ARG A 157 7.16 0.37 -13.70
N LEU A 158 6.88 1.00 -12.56
CA LEU A 158 6.91 0.34 -11.25
C LEU A 158 5.84 -0.75 -11.16
N LEU A 159 4.60 -0.48 -11.56
CA LEU A 159 3.52 -1.47 -11.51
C LEU A 159 3.84 -2.74 -12.29
N ARG A 160 4.44 -2.61 -13.48
CA ARG A 160 4.90 -3.75 -14.29
C ARG A 160 6.01 -4.53 -13.61
N GLU A 161 6.92 -3.83 -12.94
CA GLU A 161 8.00 -4.49 -12.20
C GLU A 161 7.45 -5.23 -10.98
N VAL A 162 6.50 -4.65 -10.25
CA VAL A 162 5.79 -5.33 -9.15
C VAL A 162 5.06 -6.58 -9.67
N GLU A 163 4.33 -6.47 -10.79
CA GLU A 163 3.66 -7.61 -11.42
C GLU A 163 4.64 -8.73 -11.79
N ARG A 164 5.78 -8.37 -12.39
CA ARG A 164 6.83 -9.32 -12.73
C ARG A 164 7.36 -10.04 -11.49
N TRP A 165 7.63 -9.33 -10.41
CA TRP A 165 8.10 -9.91 -9.15
C TRP A 165 7.05 -10.84 -8.54
N CYS A 166 5.79 -10.42 -8.45
CA CYS A 166 4.69 -11.27 -7.96
C CYS A 166 4.58 -12.58 -8.77
N ARG A 167 4.75 -12.53 -10.09
CA ARG A 167 4.74 -13.72 -10.95
C ARG A 167 5.95 -14.64 -10.77
N GLU A 168 7.07 -14.11 -10.31
CA GLU A 168 8.25 -14.89 -9.90
C GLU A 168 8.09 -15.51 -8.50
N GLY A 169 6.90 -15.39 -7.88
CA GLY A 169 6.63 -15.84 -6.52
C GLY A 169 7.23 -14.94 -5.44
N VAL A 170 7.64 -13.73 -5.82
CA VAL A 170 8.24 -12.76 -4.90
C VAL A 170 7.11 -11.92 -4.28
N SER A 171 6.75 -12.26 -3.04
CA SER A 171 5.62 -11.67 -2.32
C SER A 171 6.03 -11.33 -0.88
N THR A 172 5.36 -10.36 -0.28
CA THR A 172 5.57 -9.94 1.11
C THR A 172 4.26 -9.45 1.73
N VAL A 173 4.20 -9.41 3.06
CA VAL A 173 3.10 -8.73 3.77
C VAL A 173 3.28 -7.20 3.73
N SER A 174 2.18 -6.48 3.50
CA SER A 174 1.99 -5.05 3.71
C SER A 174 3.03 -4.18 2.98
N GLU A 175 3.53 -3.15 3.67
CA GLU A 175 4.26 -1.97 3.22
C GLU A 175 5.63 -2.20 2.56
N LEU A 176 6.02 -3.46 2.32
CA LEU A 176 7.40 -3.83 2.00
C LEU A 176 7.64 -4.02 0.50
N LEU A 177 6.73 -4.71 -0.21
CA LEU A 177 7.00 -5.17 -1.56
C LEU A 177 7.27 -3.99 -2.51
N VAL A 178 6.33 -3.05 -2.61
CA VAL A 178 6.39 -1.95 -3.57
C VAL A 178 7.62 -1.05 -3.39
N PRO A 179 7.90 -0.48 -2.20
CA PRO A 179 9.11 0.34 -2.02
C PRO A 179 10.39 -0.46 -2.22
N THR A 180 10.43 -1.73 -1.81
CA THR A 180 11.61 -2.58 -2.03
C THR A 180 11.84 -2.81 -3.52
N VAL A 181 10.80 -3.15 -4.29
CA VAL A 181 10.89 -3.30 -5.75
C VAL A 181 11.41 -2.03 -6.40
N ALA A 182 10.86 -0.87 -6.01
CA ALA A 182 11.28 0.42 -6.55
C ALA A 182 12.79 0.67 -6.30
N CYS A 183 13.24 0.51 -5.05
CA CYS A 183 14.64 0.72 -4.69
C CYS A 183 15.58 -0.30 -5.36
N MET A 184 15.22 -1.59 -5.34
CA MET A 184 16.04 -2.66 -5.92
C MET A 184 16.14 -2.60 -7.44
N SER A 185 15.14 -2.03 -8.12
CA SER A 185 15.12 -1.85 -9.57
C SER A 185 15.64 -0.46 -10.00
N GLY A 186 16.33 0.26 -9.11
CA GLY A 186 16.97 1.56 -9.41
C GLY A 186 15.97 2.63 -9.83
N MET A 187 14.75 2.58 -9.29
CA MET A 187 13.69 3.53 -9.60
C MET A 187 13.76 4.76 -8.71
N MET A 188 13.16 5.86 -9.18
CA MET A 188 13.15 7.11 -8.42
C MET A 188 11.99 7.09 -7.42
N VAL A 189 12.31 7.33 -6.15
CA VAL A 189 11.33 7.31 -5.05
C VAL A 189 11.38 8.62 -4.28
N LYS A 190 10.23 9.09 -3.79
CA LYS A 190 10.15 10.30 -2.95
C LYS A 190 8.94 10.27 -2.01
N PRO A 191 8.96 11.03 -0.93
CA PRO A 191 7.77 11.26 -0.12
C PRO A 191 6.72 12.12 -0.85
N LEU A 192 5.47 12.10 -0.35
CA LEU A 192 4.46 13.10 -0.67
C LEU A 192 4.95 14.49 -0.24
N ARG A 193 4.36 15.54 -0.83
CA ARG A 193 4.71 16.91 -0.47
C ARG A 193 4.05 17.22 0.86
N GLU A 194 4.79 17.85 1.75
CA GLU A 194 4.34 18.11 3.13
C GLU A 194 3.03 18.91 3.16
N GLU A 195 2.83 19.86 2.24
CA GLU A 195 1.59 20.64 2.14
C GLU A 195 0.34 19.81 1.81
N HIS A 196 0.50 18.59 1.30
CA HIS A 196 -0.60 17.66 1.02
C HIS A 196 -0.84 16.65 2.14
N ILE A 197 -0.10 16.70 3.25
CA ILE A 197 -0.24 15.76 4.37
C ILE A 197 -0.95 16.47 5.53
N GLY A 198 -2.09 15.90 5.93
CA GLY A 198 -2.89 16.35 7.07
C GLY A 198 -2.37 15.81 8.39
N ASP A 199 -3.00 16.27 9.48
CA ASP A 199 -2.79 15.74 10.82
C ASP A 199 -4.16 15.37 11.41
N PRO A 200 -4.43 14.08 11.71
CA PRO A 200 -3.49 12.95 11.64
C PRO A 200 -3.37 12.31 10.24
N PHE A 201 -2.21 11.71 10.00
CA PHE A 201 -1.91 10.88 8.82
C PHE A 201 -1.02 9.70 9.24
N HIS A 202 -1.60 8.68 9.85
CA HIS A 202 -0.89 7.51 10.39
C HIS A 202 -1.82 6.31 10.57
N TYR A 203 -1.31 5.08 10.39
CA TYR A 203 -2.10 3.83 10.42
C TYR A 203 -2.79 3.53 11.76
N GLU A 204 -2.21 3.98 12.86
CA GLU A 204 -2.80 3.85 14.21
C GLU A 204 -3.74 5.00 14.59
N SER A 205 -3.79 6.06 13.79
CA SER A 205 -4.63 7.20 14.12
C SER A 205 -6.10 6.93 13.78
N ARG A 206 -6.97 7.83 14.24
CA ARG A 206 -8.41 7.71 14.08
C ARG A 206 -9.02 9.09 13.87
N VAL A 207 -9.62 9.30 12.71
CA VAL A 207 -10.42 10.47 12.38
C VAL A 207 -11.87 10.06 12.43
N GLU A 208 -12.59 10.53 13.45
CA GLU A 208 -14.03 10.27 13.60
C GLU A 208 -14.82 11.08 12.56
N GLU A 209 -16.04 10.66 12.27
CA GLU A 209 -16.91 11.33 11.30
C GLU A 209 -17.09 12.82 11.61
N VAL A 210 -17.30 13.17 12.89
CA VAL A 210 -17.50 14.56 13.32
C VAL A 210 -16.29 15.46 13.04
N ASP A 211 -15.08 14.95 13.23
CA ASP A 211 -13.85 15.69 12.95
C ASP A 211 -13.61 15.78 11.45
N TRP A 212 -13.93 14.73 10.70
CA TRP A 212 -13.87 14.76 9.24
C TRP A 212 -14.80 15.82 8.64
N GLN A 213 -16.05 15.91 9.11
CA GLN A 213 -16.97 16.96 8.66
C GLN A 213 -16.46 18.36 9.02
N ARG A 214 -15.84 18.53 10.21
CA ARG A 214 -15.22 19.79 10.61
C ARG A 214 -14.07 20.18 9.69
N ILE A 215 -13.15 19.25 9.39
CA ILE A 215 -12.02 19.46 8.48
C ILE A 215 -12.51 19.90 7.09
N ARG A 216 -13.56 19.25 6.58
CA ARG A 216 -14.13 19.61 5.27
C ARG A 216 -14.83 20.96 5.28
N ALA A 217 -15.47 21.33 6.39
CA ALA A 217 -16.24 22.57 6.50
C ALA A 217 -15.37 23.80 6.78
N SER A 218 -14.29 23.66 7.55
CA SER A 218 -13.48 24.81 7.97
C SER A 218 -12.74 25.46 6.80
N GLY A 219 -12.34 24.66 5.79
CA GLY A 219 -11.51 25.13 4.69
C GLY A 219 -10.13 25.64 5.15
N GLU A 220 -9.75 25.41 6.41
CA GLU A 220 -8.49 25.87 7.00
C GLU A 220 -7.28 25.04 6.53
N SER A 221 -7.55 23.85 6.00
CA SER A 221 -6.53 22.93 5.49
C SER A 221 -7.02 22.24 4.22
N PRO A 222 -7.33 22.99 3.14
CA PRO A 222 -7.79 22.40 1.90
C PRO A 222 -6.63 21.65 1.24
N GLY A 223 -6.95 20.53 0.60
CA GLY A 223 -5.97 19.78 -0.19
C GLY A 223 -5.00 18.93 0.60
N ARG A 224 -5.39 18.43 1.77
CA ARG A 224 -4.59 17.54 2.62
C ARG A 224 -5.18 16.14 2.73
N LEU A 225 -4.29 15.15 2.83
CA LEU A 225 -4.60 13.74 3.04
C LEU A 225 -4.65 13.42 4.54
N TYR A 226 -5.67 12.69 4.96
CA TYR A 226 -5.88 12.26 6.33
C TYR A 226 -6.07 10.75 6.34
N HIS A 227 -5.53 10.09 7.36
CA HIS A 227 -5.67 8.65 7.54
C HIS A 227 -5.44 8.33 9.01
N ALA A 228 -6.27 7.54 9.67
CA ALA A 228 -7.35 6.71 9.11
C ALA A 228 -8.76 7.24 9.45
N LEU A 229 -9.64 7.35 8.45
CA LEU A 229 -11.05 7.67 8.64
C LEU A 229 -11.78 6.44 9.20
N LYS A 230 -12.43 6.55 10.37
CA LYS A 230 -13.11 5.41 11.00
C LYS A 230 -14.57 5.75 11.32
N PHE A 231 -15.41 5.77 10.29
CA PHE A 231 -16.87 5.91 10.39
C PHE A 231 -17.59 4.62 10.03
#